data_AF-A0A180GHU3-F1
#
_entry.id   AF-A0A180GHU3-F1
#
_cell.length_a   1.000
_cell.length_b   1.000
_cell.length_c   1.000
_cell.angle_alpha   90.00
_cell.angle_beta   90.00
_cell.angle_gamma   90.00
#
_symmetry.space_group_name_H-M   'P 1'
#
loop_
_entity.id
_entity.type
_entity.pdbx_description
1 polymer ?
#
loop_
_entity_poly.entity_id
_entity_poly.type
_entity_poly.pdbx_seq_one_letter_code
_entity_poly.pdbx_strand_id
1 'polypeptide(L)'
;MFASIVFPMLVLVQLVSGQVKPSSIRCATADGSQPLLDRRDCTDTLSQFFVESNVVSWSSDSNMRTCGTCRLSLTKPSVRPKRVYNAVFEYALTAVHLGLDECRNQPFNATIGASQPISVILDYGHNGSRCQKPN
;
A
#
# COMPACT_ATOMS: atom_id res chain seq x y z
N MET A 1 62.67 -15.96 -3.96
CA MET A 1 61.69 -15.30 -3.06
C MET A 1 61.02 -14.21 -3.85
N PHE A 2 59.69 -14.22 -3.97
CA PHE A 2 58.79 -13.05 -3.91
C PHE A 2 57.37 -13.57 -4.18
N ALA A 3 56.67 -13.83 -3.07
CA ALA A 3 55.24 -14.05 -3.05
C ALA A 3 54.52 -12.71 -3.29
N SER A 4 53.46 -12.71 -4.09
CA SER A 4 52.45 -11.64 -4.05
C SER A 4 51.11 -12.22 -4.48
N ILE A 5 50.39 -12.72 -3.47
CA ILE A 5 48.96 -12.97 -3.54
C ILE A 5 48.29 -11.61 -3.36
N VAL A 6 47.55 -11.14 -4.36
CA VAL A 6 46.62 -10.02 -4.21
C VAL A 6 45.26 -10.49 -4.69
N PHE A 7 44.53 -11.16 -3.79
CA PHE A 7 43.10 -11.36 -3.92
C PHE A 7 42.43 -10.01 -3.61
N PRO A 8 41.68 -9.39 -4.54
CA PRO A 8 40.84 -8.25 -4.16
C PRO A 8 39.67 -8.80 -3.33
N MET A 9 39.62 -8.42 -2.05
CA MET A 9 38.45 -8.56 -1.20
C MET A 9 37.30 -7.78 -1.83
N LEU A 10 36.40 -8.48 -2.53
CA LEU A 10 35.13 -7.95 -3.00
C LEU A 10 34.21 -7.82 -1.78
N VAL A 11 34.18 -6.64 -1.18
CA VAL A 11 33.23 -6.31 -0.11
C VAL A 11 31.84 -6.24 -0.75
N LEU A 12 31.04 -7.30 -0.62
CA LEU A 12 29.60 -7.23 -0.87
C LEU A 12 28.96 -6.35 0.20
N VAL A 13 28.76 -5.07 -0.12
CA VAL A 13 27.86 -4.21 0.65
C VAL A 13 26.43 -4.66 0.34
N GLN A 14 25.90 -5.60 1.13
CA GLN A 14 24.47 -5.87 1.13
C GLN A 14 23.77 -4.69 1.78
N LEU A 15 23.33 -3.72 0.96
CA LEU A 15 22.34 -2.73 1.36
C LEU A 15 21.06 -3.49 1.71
N VAL A 16 20.86 -3.79 2.99
CA VAL A 16 19.55 -4.17 3.52
C VAL A 16 18.70 -2.91 3.46
N SER A 17 18.16 -2.60 2.28
CA SER A 17 17.01 -1.72 2.20
C SER A 17 15.92 -2.38 3.01
N GLY A 18 15.70 -1.89 4.23
CA GLY A 18 14.60 -2.31 5.09
C GLY A 18 13.29 -1.96 4.40
N GLN A 19 12.86 -2.81 3.47
CA GLN A 19 11.54 -2.69 2.84
C GLN A 19 10.52 -2.78 3.97
N VAL A 20 9.83 -1.68 4.23
CA VAL A 20 8.78 -1.65 5.24
C VAL A 20 7.66 -2.55 4.74
N LYS A 21 7.53 -3.73 5.35
CA LYS A 21 6.49 -4.69 5.03
C LYS A 21 5.27 -4.45 5.94
N PRO A 22 4.05 -4.74 5.45
CA PRO A 22 2.87 -4.81 6.29
C PRO A 22 3.11 -5.75 7.49
N SER A 23 2.71 -5.32 8.68
CA SER A 23 2.74 -6.14 9.88
C SER A 23 1.64 -7.21 9.89
N SER A 24 0.58 -7.01 9.09
CA SER A 24 -0.45 -8.01 8.85
C SER A 24 -1.13 -7.76 7.51
N ILE A 25 -1.49 -8.84 6.83
CA ILE A 25 -2.38 -8.86 5.67
C ILE A 25 -3.48 -9.89 5.97
N ARG A 26 -4.73 -9.52 5.74
CA ARG A 26 -5.89 -10.39 5.90
C ARG A 26 -6.72 -10.34 4.64
N CYS A 27 -6.71 -11.42 3.89
CA CYS A 27 -7.55 -11.58 2.71
C CYS A 27 -9.00 -11.77 3.12
N ALA A 28 -9.93 -11.10 2.43
CA ALA A 28 -11.34 -11.39 2.57
C ALA A 28 -11.66 -12.73 1.91
N THR A 29 -12.73 -13.38 2.37
CA THR A 29 -13.27 -14.54 1.67
C THR A 29 -13.89 -14.06 0.36
N ALA A 30 -13.28 -14.39 -0.77
CA ALA A 30 -13.88 -14.06 -2.06
C ALA A 30 -15.13 -14.91 -2.29
N ASP A 31 -16.24 -14.23 -2.54
CA ASP A 31 -17.38 -14.81 -3.24
C ASP A 31 -16.97 -14.96 -4.71
N GLY A 32 -16.97 -16.19 -5.23
CA GLY A 32 -16.48 -16.52 -6.58
C GLY A 32 -17.27 -15.86 -7.73
N SER A 33 -18.31 -15.11 -7.40
CA SER A 33 -19.13 -14.32 -8.32
C SER A 33 -18.57 -12.91 -8.61
N GLN A 34 -17.60 -12.41 -7.83
CA GLN A 34 -17.10 -11.04 -7.98
C GLN A 34 -15.83 -10.97 -8.86
N PRO A 35 -15.69 -9.93 -9.70
CA PRO A 35 -14.51 -9.73 -10.51
C PRO A 35 -13.29 -9.41 -9.64
N LEU A 36 -12.12 -9.91 -10.02
CA LEU A 36 -10.85 -9.60 -9.34
C LEU A 36 -10.54 -8.10 -9.38
N LEU A 37 -9.83 -7.63 -8.36
CA LEU A 37 -9.35 -6.25 -8.28
C LEU A 37 -8.23 -6.02 -9.30
N ASP A 38 -8.33 -4.96 -10.08
CA ASP A 38 -7.25 -4.55 -10.98
C ASP A 38 -6.21 -3.72 -10.21
N ARG A 39 -4.94 -4.13 -10.31
CA ARG A 39 -3.82 -3.48 -9.61
C ARG A 39 -3.68 -2.00 -9.97
N ARG A 40 -3.91 -1.66 -11.23
CA ARG A 40 -3.83 -0.28 -11.71
C ARG A 40 -4.99 0.53 -11.18
N ASP A 41 -6.21 0.00 -11.21
CA ASP A 41 -7.38 0.67 -10.62
C ASP A 41 -7.13 0.99 -9.14
N CYS A 42 -6.55 0.05 -8.38
CA CYS A 42 -6.25 0.26 -6.96
C CYS A 42 -5.13 1.28 -6.71
N THR A 43 -4.11 1.29 -7.57
CA THR A 43 -3.04 2.29 -7.51
C THR A 43 -3.56 3.68 -7.85
N ASP A 44 -4.37 3.78 -8.90
CA ASP A 44 -5.01 5.02 -9.33
C ASP A 44 -6.00 5.50 -8.25
N THR A 45 -6.73 4.59 -7.59
CA THR A 45 -7.60 4.92 -6.44
C THR A 45 -6.80 5.55 -5.30
N LEU A 46 -5.63 4.99 -4.96
CA LEU A 46 -4.77 5.54 -3.92
C LEU A 46 -4.28 6.96 -4.28
N SER A 47 -4.03 7.20 -5.57
CA SER A 47 -3.59 8.52 -6.04
C SER A 47 -4.69 9.61 -5.97
N GLN A 48 -5.96 9.24 -5.80
CA GLN A 48 -7.07 10.21 -5.62
C GLN A 48 -7.16 10.79 -4.20
N PHE A 49 -6.35 10.30 -3.26
CA PHE A 49 -6.19 10.96 -1.98
C PHE A 49 -5.34 12.23 -2.12
N PHE A 50 -5.44 13.15 -1.16
CA PHE A 50 -4.55 14.31 -1.14
C PHE A 50 -3.13 13.84 -0.82
N VAL A 51 -2.21 14.01 -1.75
CA VAL A 51 -0.80 13.62 -1.61
C VAL A 51 0.10 14.83 -1.83
N GLU A 52 0.94 15.13 -0.85
CA GLU A 52 1.94 16.20 -0.93
C GLU A 52 3.25 15.71 -0.31
N SER A 53 4.36 15.86 -1.02
CA SER A 53 5.71 15.50 -0.52
C SER A 53 5.80 14.07 0.07
N ASN A 54 5.24 13.07 -0.62
CA ASN A 54 5.17 11.66 -0.16
C ASN A 54 4.32 11.46 1.11
N VAL A 55 3.43 12.39 1.44
CA VAL A 55 2.48 12.27 2.55
C VAL A 55 1.07 12.22 1.99
N VAL A 56 0.36 11.12 2.26
CA VAL A 56 -1.06 10.97 1.98
C VAL A 56 -1.87 11.44 3.17
N SER A 57 -2.87 12.28 2.93
CA SER A 57 -3.74 12.87 3.97
C SER A 57 -5.21 12.55 3.71
N TRP A 58 -5.97 12.29 4.78
CA TRP A 58 -7.40 12.01 4.72
C TRP A 58 -8.11 12.40 6.02
N SER A 59 -9.44 12.60 5.97
CA SER A 59 -10.29 12.78 7.16
C SER A 59 -11.17 11.55 7.40
N SER A 60 -11.91 11.50 8.52
CA SER A 60 -12.93 10.46 8.74
C SER A 60 -13.97 10.41 7.62
N ASP A 61 -14.31 11.56 7.05
CA ASP A 61 -15.40 11.70 6.07
C ASP A 61 -14.90 11.50 4.63
N SER A 62 -13.58 11.46 4.44
CA SER A 62 -12.91 11.33 3.13
C SER A 62 -11.85 10.22 3.13
N ASN A 63 -11.98 9.26 4.04
CA ASN A 63 -11.04 8.16 4.20
C ASN A 63 -11.13 7.10 3.10
N MET A 64 -12.05 7.26 2.15
CA MET A 64 -12.38 6.29 1.14
C MET A 64 -12.39 6.93 -0.26
N ARG A 65 -11.86 6.18 -1.22
CA ARG A 65 -11.90 6.48 -2.65
C ARG A 65 -12.28 5.22 -3.41
N THR A 66 -12.89 5.41 -4.57
CA THR A 66 -13.32 4.30 -5.43
C THR A 66 -13.00 4.64 -6.87
N CYS A 67 -12.41 3.69 -7.58
CA CYS A 67 -12.02 3.83 -8.96
C CYS A 67 -12.05 2.47 -9.66
N GLY A 68 -12.73 2.36 -10.80
CA GLY A 68 -12.87 1.10 -11.52
C GLY A 68 -13.33 -0.05 -10.61
N THR A 69 -12.55 -1.13 -10.60
CA THR A 69 -12.78 -2.33 -9.77
C THR A 69 -12.45 -2.16 -8.29
N CYS A 70 -11.82 -1.05 -7.89
CA CYS A 70 -11.19 -0.91 -6.59
C CYS A 70 -11.85 0.15 -5.70
N ARG A 71 -12.14 -0.21 -4.46
CA ARG A 71 -12.55 0.71 -3.39
C ARG A 71 -11.52 0.65 -2.29
N LEU A 72 -10.80 1.74 -2.07
CA LEU A 72 -9.72 1.83 -1.09
C LEU A 72 -10.13 2.70 0.08
N SER A 73 -9.93 2.19 1.30
CA SER A 73 -10.08 2.97 2.53
C SER A 73 -8.78 3.01 3.33
N LEU A 74 -8.43 4.19 3.84
CA LEU A 74 -7.30 4.41 4.75
C LEU A 74 -7.81 4.62 6.17
N THR A 75 -7.23 3.93 7.15
CA THR A 75 -7.58 4.13 8.56
C THR A 75 -6.33 4.14 9.43
N LYS A 76 -6.45 4.74 10.62
CA LYS A 76 -5.45 4.66 11.68
C LYS A 76 -6.08 3.99 12.92
N PRO A 77 -5.97 2.66 13.06
CA PRO A 77 -6.68 1.92 14.11
C PRO A 77 -6.26 2.31 15.53
N SER A 78 -5.02 2.83 15.70
CA SER A 78 -4.43 3.09 17.01
C SER A 78 -4.44 4.57 17.43
N VAL A 79 -5.12 5.46 16.69
CA VAL A 79 -5.09 6.91 16.94
C VAL A 79 -6.47 7.40 17.34
N ARG A 80 -6.54 8.26 18.37
CA ARG A 80 -7.79 8.94 18.75
C ARG A 80 -8.39 9.67 17.54
N PRO A 81 -9.72 9.83 17.48
CA PRO A 81 -10.36 10.57 16.40
C PRO A 81 -9.71 11.94 16.18
N LYS A 82 -9.18 12.17 14.98
CA LYS A 82 -8.65 13.45 14.52
C LYS A 82 -9.42 13.90 13.30
N ARG A 83 -9.43 15.22 13.05
CA ARG A 83 -10.00 15.79 11.82
C ARG A 83 -9.23 15.35 10.57
N VAL A 84 -7.90 15.24 10.67
CA VAL A 84 -7.02 14.87 9.56
C VAL A 84 -6.00 13.85 10.05
N TYR A 85 -5.79 12.82 9.25
CA TYR A 85 -4.79 11.78 9.40
C TYR A 85 -3.83 11.85 8.22
N ASN A 86 -2.56 11.58 8.51
CA ASN A 86 -1.49 11.61 7.51
C ASN A 86 -0.66 10.33 7.60
N ALA A 87 -0.11 9.86 6.50
CA ALA A 87 0.84 8.76 6.46
C ALA A 87 1.80 8.90 5.29
N VAL A 88 2.89 8.12 5.33
CA VAL A 88 3.81 8.02 4.19
C VAL A 88 3.08 7.34 3.04
N PHE A 89 3.01 8.00 1.89
CA PHE A 89 2.29 7.49 0.71
C PHE A 89 2.90 6.16 0.23
N GLU A 90 4.23 6.05 0.22
CA GLU A 90 4.92 4.79 -0.11
C GLU A 90 4.51 3.61 0.78
N TYR A 91 4.16 3.83 2.06
CA TYR A 91 3.66 2.74 2.91
C TYR A 91 2.28 2.28 2.45
N ALA A 92 1.38 3.23 2.14
CA ALA A 92 0.07 2.89 1.61
C ALA A 92 0.19 2.14 0.27
N LEU A 93 1.05 2.61 -0.64
CA LEU A 93 1.30 1.96 -1.93
C LEU A 93 1.90 0.55 -1.76
N THR A 94 2.85 0.40 -0.84
CA THR A 94 3.45 -0.90 -0.52
C THR A 94 2.41 -1.88 0.03
N ALA A 95 1.53 -1.42 0.91
CA ALA A 95 0.43 -2.24 1.43
C ALA A 95 -0.58 -2.63 0.34
N VAL A 96 -0.86 -1.74 -0.62
CA VAL A 96 -1.69 -2.05 -1.80
C VAL A 96 -1.06 -3.17 -2.62
N HIS A 97 0.21 -3.02 -3.02
CA HIS A 97 0.87 -3.98 -3.89
C HIS A 97 1.01 -5.35 -3.23
N LEU A 98 1.56 -5.40 -2.01
CA LEU A 98 1.79 -6.65 -1.30
C LEU A 98 0.49 -7.34 -0.92
N GLY A 99 -0.54 -6.59 -0.53
CA GLY A 99 -1.85 -7.17 -0.26
C GLY A 99 -2.49 -7.78 -1.51
N LEU A 100 -2.41 -7.12 -2.66
CA LEU A 100 -2.90 -7.67 -3.93
C LEU A 100 -2.13 -8.94 -4.34
N ASP A 101 -0.81 -8.95 -4.14
CA ASP A 101 0.03 -10.11 -4.43
C ASP A 101 -0.32 -11.30 -3.51
N GLU A 102 -0.40 -11.06 -2.20
CA GLU A 102 -0.68 -12.10 -1.21
C GLU A 102 -2.12 -12.64 -1.30
N CYS A 103 -3.09 -11.75 -1.54
CA CYS A 103 -4.50 -12.09 -1.65
C CYS A 103 -4.96 -12.37 -3.08
N ARG A 104 -4.03 -12.52 -4.03
CA ARG A 104 -4.33 -12.90 -5.43
C ARG A 104 -5.42 -12.01 -6.06
N ASN A 105 -5.27 -10.69 -5.91
CA ASN A 105 -6.20 -9.67 -6.40
C ASN A 105 -7.61 -9.75 -5.79
N GLN A 106 -7.76 -10.29 -4.58
CA GLN A 106 -9.00 -10.26 -3.81
C GLN A 106 -8.97 -9.11 -2.78
N PRO A 107 -10.14 -8.69 -2.24
CA PRO A 107 -10.22 -7.73 -1.15
C PRO A 107 -9.37 -8.14 0.06
N PHE A 108 -8.84 -7.16 0.77
CA PHE A 108 -8.01 -7.40 1.94
C PHE A 108 -7.95 -6.21 2.88
N ASN A 109 -7.43 -6.47 4.08
CA ASN A 109 -6.97 -5.45 5.01
C ASN A 109 -5.49 -5.66 5.31
N ALA A 110 -4.66 -4.67 4.98
CA ALA A 110 -3.23 -4.68 5.22
C ALA A 110 -2.85 -3.55 6.19
N THR A 111 -2.15 -3.87 7.28
CA THR A 111 -1.65 -2.89 8.24
C THR A 111 -0.16 -2.71 8.09
N ILE A 112 0.33 -1.47 7.97
CA ILE A 112 1.74 -1.15 7.72
C ILE A 112 2.20 0.07 8.54
N GLY A 113 3.49 0.09 8.89
CA GLY A 113 4.11 1.15 9.69
C GLY A 113 4.41 0.69 11.12
N ALA A 114 5.37 1.37 11.77
CA ALA A 114 5.85 1.00 13.10
C ALA A 114 5.13 1.75 14.23
N SER A 115 5.39 3.06 14.39
CA SER A 115 4.89 3.86 15.53
C SER A 115 3.45 4.39 15.35
N GLN A 116 3.02 4.59 14.11
CA GLN A 116 1.66 5.01 13.77
C GLN A 116 1.19 4.21 12.56
N PRO A 117 0.82 2.93 12.77
CA PRO A 117 0.41 2.09 11.67
C PRO A 117 -0.86 2.63 11.01
N ILE A 118 -0.93 2.44 9.69
CA ILE A 118 -2.15 2.63 8.92
C ILE A 118 -2.69 1.27 8.50
N SER A 119 -4.00 1.17 8.36
CA SER A 119 -4.63 0.04 7.69
C SER A 119 -5.18 0.49 6.34
N VAL A 120 -4.72 -0.18 5.28
CA VAL A 120 -5.22 -0.06 3.92
C VAL A 120 -6.21 -1.20 3.70
N ILE A 121 -7.47 -0.83 3.43
CA ILE A 121 -8.55 -1.77 3.19
C ILE A 121 -8.94 -1.65 1.72
N LEU A 122 -8.85 -2.75 0.99
CA LEU A 122 -9.35 -2.85 -0.37
C LEU A 122 -10.61 -3.70 -0.39
N ASP A 123 -11.65 -3.16 -1.00
CA ASP A 123 -12.92 -3.80 -1.30
C ASP A 123 -13.24 -3.65 -2.79
N TYR A 124 -14.28 -4.36 -3.25
CA TYR A 124 -14.76 -4.21 -4.61
C TYR A 124 -15.39 -2.84 -4.85
N GLY A 125 -14.95 -2.18 -5.92
CA GLY A 125 -15.56 -0.96 -6.45
C GLY A 125 -16.83 -1.30 -7.23
N HIS A 126 -18.00 -1.24 -6.60
CA HIS A 126 -19.26 -1.30 -7.32
C HIS A 126 -19.47 0.00 -8.11
N ASN A 127 -19.45 -0.08 -9.45
CA ASN A 127 -19.70 1.04 -10.36
C ASN A 127 -18.74 2.23 -10.18
N GLY A 128 -17.45 1.96 -9.91
CA GLY A 128 -16.44 3.02 -9.89
C GLY A 128 -16.40 3.76 -11.23
N SER A 129 -16.31 5.10 -11.19
CA SER A 129 -15.99 5.87 -12.39
C SER A 129 -14.63 5.41 -12.96
N ARG A 130 -14.44 5.55 -14.27
CA ARG A 130 -13.16 5.22 -14.90
C ARG A 130 -12.05 6.01 -14.21
N CYS A 131 -10.94 5.33 -13.92
CA CYS A 131 -9.76 5.97 -13.38
C CYS A 131 -9.21 6.99 -14.36
N GLN A 132 -9.44 8.26 -14.04
CA GLN A 132 -8.76 9.36 -14.69
C GLN A 132 -7.37 9.45 -14.09
N LYS A 133 -6.35 9.42 -14.96
CA LYS A 133 -4.98 9.71 -14.54
C LYS A 133 -4.95 11.09 -13.88
N PRO A 134 -4.35 11.26 -12.70
CA PRO A 134 -3.98 12.59 -12.26
C PRO A 134 -3.03 13.21 -13.30
N ASN A 135 -3.32 14.45 -13.70
CA ASN A 135 -2.46 15.27 -14.58
C ASN A 135 -1.17 15.67 -13.86
#